data_AF-A0A9P1MWN7-F1
#
_entry.id   AF-A0A9P1MWN7-F1
#
_cell.length_a   1.000
_cell.length_b   1.000
_cell.length_c   1.000
_cell.angle_alpha   90.00
_cell.angle_beta   90.00
_cell.angle_gamma   90.00
#
_symmetry.space_group_name_H-M   'P 1'
#
loop_
_entity.id
_entity.type
_entity.pdbx_description
1 polymer ?
#
loop_
_entity_poly.entity_id
_entity_poly.type
_entity_poly.pdbx_seq_one_letter_code
_entity_poly.pdbx_strand_id
1 'polypeptide(L)'
;MIRSGILLLVTFSSVFSQNPLTKAWKEAVPGVQPFWEKYQTGPHGVVIRGWQFSRCASEQWTNYVVNVSNIVIWPDYPRFPGPIFFNVTMDVSEDLPIEKIEMDLEVRHAVTNKQGSKGWQVIPCQGWNIIDGCDGVGSCRYCDMLDKCNEAVKGAHKYVKDRKALDFLKQNKLCPPPKGHWTMTFSKVFTSEDLPKSFFGPLQSNEYWLTFSFTDGKDKKLGCARLWVDVCKYHLQDKSQKCLRDPNAFKNFINEISSQAEQIRNRNGK
;
A
#
# COMPACT_ATOMS: atom_id res chain seq x y z
N MET A 1 47.86 29.33 39.60
CA MET A 1 47.37 30.42 38.71
C MET A 1 48.05 30.16 37.36
N ILE A 2 47.43 29.85 36.22
CA ILE A 2 46.11 30.15 35.64
C ILE A 2 45.63 28.94 34.82
N ARG A 3 44.30 28.75 34.80
CA ARG A 3 43.50 27.80 34.00
C ARG A 3 43.51 28.15 32.52
N SER A 4 43.47 27.13 31.65
CA SER A 4 42.79 27.08 30.33
C SER A 4 43.05 25.67 29.77
N GLY A 5 42.12 24.73 29.60
CA GLY A 5 40.73 24.86 29.14
C GLY A 5 40.64 24.24 27.74
N ILE A 6 40.94 22.95 27.60
CA ILE A 6 40.86 22.21 26.33
C ILE A 6 39.38 22.03 25.97
N LEU A 7 38.95 22.70 24.91
CA LEU A 7 37.63 22.54 24.32
C LEU A 7 37.65 21.29 23.41
N LEU A 8 37.09 20.18 23.89
CA LEU A 8 36.83 18.99 23.08
C LEU A 8 35.60 19.26 22.21
N LEU A 9 35.83 19.52 20.92
CA LEU A 9 34.80 19.52 19.89
C LEU A 9 34.33 18.07 19.67
N VAL A 10 33.23 17.71 20.33
CA VAL A 10 32.47 16.50 20.04
C VAL A 10 31.73 16.72 18.71
N THR A 11 32.32 16.25 17.61
CA THR A 11 31.57 16.07 16.36
C THR A 11 30.60 14.92 16.54
N PHE A 12 29.35 15.24 16.86
CA PHE A 12 28.23 14.30 16.74
C PHE A 12 28.03 13.97 15.25
N SER A 13 28.66 12.91 14.78
CA SER A 13 28.23 12.22 13.56
C SER A 13 26.91 11.52 13.87
N SER A 14 25.80 12.21 13.61
CA SER A 14 24.48 11.61 13.55
C SER A 14 24.46 10.63 12.37
N VAL A 15 24.81 9.38 12.63
CA VAL A 15 24.58 8.27 11.70
C VAL A 15 23.07 8.04 11.65
N PHE A 16 22.39 8.80 10.78
CA PHE A 16 21.06 8.43 10.34
C PHE A 16 21.21 7.07 9.64
N SER A 17 20.76 6.01 10.30
CA SER A 17 20.60 4.70 9.68
C SER A 17 19.80 4.88 8.38
N GLN A 18 20.46 4.77 7.24
CA GLN A 18 19.79 4.86 5.95
C GLN A 18 18.92 3.62 5.78
N ASN A 19 17.65 3.82 5.46
CA ASN A 19 16.71 2.73 5.14
C ASN A 19 17.38 1.77 4.13
N PRO A 20 17.37 0.44 4.35
CA PRO A 20 17.92 -0.55 3.43
C PRO A 20 17.48 -0.34 1.97
N LEU A 21 16.23 0.09 1.74
CA LEU A 21 15.72 0.43 0.41
C LEU A 21 16.38 1.67 -0.18
N THR A 22 16.65 2.70 0.62
CA THR A 22 17.38 3.89 0.19
C THR A 22 18.83 3.54 -0.18
N LYS A 23 19.47 2.62 0.55
CA LYS A 23 20.81 2.14 0.22
C LYS A 23 20.81 1.35 -1.09
N ALA A 24 19.94 0.33 -1.21
CA ALA A 24 19.82 -0.48 -2.42
C ALA A 24 19.47 0.37 -3.66
N TRP A 25 18.60 1.37 -3.51
CA TRP A 25 18.27 2.30 -4.58
C TRP A 25 19.46 3.17 -4.99
N LYS A 26 20.22 3.72 -4.03
CA LYS A 26 21.42 4.51 -4.33
C LYS A 26 22.49 3.69 -5.05
N GLU A 27 22.60 2.42 -4.72
CA GLU A 27 23.53 1.48 -5.36
C GLU A 27 23.04 1.09 -6.77
N ALA A 28 21.76 0.77 -6.93
CA ALA A 28 21.18 0.30 -8.19
C ALA A 28 20.92 1.43 -9.20
N VAL A 29 20.56 2.64 -8.74
CA VAL A 29 20.26 3.81 -9.59
C VAL A 29 20.91 5.09 -9.04
N PRO A 30 22.26 5.22 -9.12
CA PRO A 30 22.97 6.36 -8.54
C PRO A 30 22.51 7.71 -9.10
N GLY A 31 22.24 8.67 -8.20
CA GLY A 31 21.87 10.04 -8.55
C GLY A 31 20.43 10.23 -9.04
N VAL A 32 19.59 9.17 -9.04
CA VAL A 32 18.14 9.30 -9.23
C VAL A 32 17.48 9.29 -7.86
N GLN A 33 16.79 10.37 -7.50
CA GLN A 33 16.07 10.44 -6.23
C GLN A 33 14.92 9.44 -6.23
N PRO A 34 14.77 8.60 -5.19
CA PRO A 34 13.64 7.69 -5.09
C PRO A 34 12.31 8.45 -5.10
N PHE A 35 11.31 7.88 -5.76
CA PHE A 35 9.97 8.46 -5.81
C PHE A 35 9.40 8.76 -4.41
N TRP A 36 9.64 7.87 -3.44
CA TRP A 36 9.19 8.01 -2.05
C TRP A 36 9.92 9.11 -1.24
N GLU A 37 10.97 9.71 -1.81
CA GLU A 37 11.68 10.87 -1.24
C GLU A 37 11.39 12.16 -2.00
N LYS A 38 10.79 12.07 -3.20
CA LYS A 38 10.60 13.20 -4.12
C LYS A 38 9.52 14.18 -3.69
N TYR A 39 8.45 13.71 -3.06
CA TYR A 39 7.31 14.57 -2.69
C TYR A 39 7.39 14.91 -1.20
N GLN A 40 7.84 16.13 -0.89
CA GLN A 40 7.53 16.78 0.38
C GLN A 40 6.22 17.55 0.23
N THR A 41 5.14 16.86 -0.10
CA THR A 41 3.82 17.47 -0.14
C THR A 41 3.31 17.45 1.29
N GLY A 42 3.24 18.63 1.93
CA GLY A 42 2.99 18.86 3.37
C GLY A 42 1.82 18.06 3.96
N PRO A 43 1.53 18.13 5.26
CA PRO A 43 0.64 17.17 5.92
C PRO A 43 -0.73 17.10 5.21
N HIS A 44 -0.99 15.98 4.53
CA HIS A 44 -2.24 15.69 3.84
C HIS A 44 -3.09 14.74 4.66
N GLY A 45 -4.40 14.95 4.57
CA GLY A 45 -5.39 14.03 5.07
C GLY A 45 -6.15 13.40 3.91
N VAL A 46 -6.76 12.26 4.18
CA VAL A 46 -7.68 11.59 3.26
C VAL A 46 -8.96 11.27 4.00
N VAL A 47 -10.09 11.44 3.34
CA VAL A 47 -11.37 10.88 3.76
C VAL A 47 -11.90 9.97 2.65
N ILE A 48 -12.33 8.76 3.00
CA ILE A 48 -13.05 7.90 2.08
C ILE A 48 -14.53 8.32 2.14
N ARG A 49 -15.07 8.83 1.04
CA ARG A 49 -16.44 9.35 0.96
C ARG A 49 -17.50 8.29 0.66
N GLY A 50 -17.05 7.15 0.16
CA GLY A 50 -17.87 5.98 -0.12
C GLY A 50 -17.00 4.83 -0.57
N TRP A 51 -17.50 3.61 -0.42
CA TRP A 51 -16.85 2.42 -0.94
C TRP A 51 -17.88 1.38 -1.36
N GLN A 52 -17.47 0.48 -2.23
CA GLN A 52 -18.30 -0.63 -2.67
C GLN A 52 -17.42 -1.84 -2.97
N PHE A 53 -17.74 -2.96 -2.34
CA PHE A 53 -17.14 -4.24 -2.65
C PHE A 53 -17.85 -4.88 -3.84
N SER A 54 -17.06 -5.50 -4.72
CA SER A 54 -17.55 -6.37 -5.77
C SER A 54 -16.60 -7.55 -5.94
N ARG A 55 -17.13 -8.73 -6.22
CA ARG A 55 -16.32 -9.86 -6.65
C ARG A 55 -15.76 -9.60 -8.04
N CYS A 56 -14.62 -10.21 -8.34
CA CYS A 56 -14.15 -10.24 -9.70
C CYS A 56 -15.14 -11.06 -10.55
N ALA A 57 -15.41 -10.61 -11.77
CA ALA A 57 -16.34 -11.27 -12.68
C ALA A 57 -15.61 -11.47 -14.01
N SER A 58 -14.81 -12.53 -14.10
CA SER A 58 -14.21 -12.98 -15.35
C SER A 58 -14.17 -14.50 -15.40
N GLU A 59 -14.06 -15.06 -16.60
CA GLU A 59 -13.98 -16.52 -16.84
C GLU A 59 -12.80 -17.17 -16.11
N GLN A 60 -11.75 -16.39 -15.82
CA GLN A 60 -10.57 -16.86 -15.07
C GLN A 60 -10.86 -17.05 -13.58
N TRP A 61 -11.95 -16.49 -13.06
CA TRP A 61 -12.30 -16.49 -11.64
C TRP A 61 -13.65 -17.18 -11.40
N THR A 62 -13.72 -18.45 -11.76
CA THR A 62 -14.93 -19.29 -11.60
C THR A 62 -14.83 -20.21 -10.38
N ASN A 63 -13.62 -20.67 -10.05
CA ASN A 63 -13.35 -21.55 -8.90
C ASN A 63 -12.49 -20.82 -7.86
N TYR A 64 -13.13 -19.99 -7.03
CA TYR A 64 -12.47 -19.28 -5.94
C TYR A 64 -12.09 -20.25 -4.82
N VAL A 65 -10.79 -20.43 -4.57
CA VAL A 65 -10.31 -21.12 -3.35
C VAL A 65 -10.60 -20.26 -2.12
N VAL A 66 -10.43 -18.94 -2.26
CA VAL A 66 -10.81 -17.92 -1.27
C VAL A 66 -11.92 -17.06 -1.86
N ASN A 67 -13.11 -17.16 -1.28
CA ASN A 67 -14.28 -16.40 -1.69
C ASN A 67 -14.55 -15.29 -0.68
N VAL A 68 -14.31 -14.04 -1.05
CA VAL A 68 -14.69 -12.88 -0.23
C VAL A 68 -16.17 -12.58 -0.45
N SER A 69 -16.93 -12.59 0.64
CA SER A 69 -18.38 -12.31 0.61
C SER A 69 -18.69 -10.87 0.95
N ASN A 70 -17.89 -10.23 1.81
CA ASN A 70 -18.13 -8.84 2.22
C ASN A 70 -16.83 -8.14 2.64
N ILE A 71 -16.77 -6.82 2.38
CA ILE A 71 -15.77 -5.90 2.94
C ILE A 71 -16.51 -4.66 3.43
N VAL A 72 -16.40 -4.37 4.72
CA VAL A 72 -16.98 -3.20 5.37
C VAL A 72 -15.85 -2.33 5.90
N ILE A 73 -15.92 -1.02 5.62
CA ILE A 73 -14.99 -0.02 6.15
C ILE A 73 -15.74 0.82 7.20
N TRP A 74 -15.10 1.14 8.32
CA TRP A 74 -15.68 1.97 9.38
C TRP A 74 -14.60 2.92 9.95
N PRO A 75 -14.95 4.10 10.51
CA PRO A 75 -16.28 4.74 10.61
C PRO A 75 -16.86 5.16 9.26
N ASP A 76 -18.14 5.55 9.25
CA ASP A 76 -18.69 6.30 8.11
C ASP A 76 -17.81 7.52 7.86
N TYR A 77 -17.32 7.65 6.63
CA TYR A 77 -16.31 8.63 6.26
C TYR A 77 -14.97 8.48 7.01
N PRO A 78 -14.28 7.33 6.90
CA PRO A 78 -13.05 7.09 7.63
C PRO A 78 -11.98 8.08 7.17
N ARG A 79 -11.23 8.61 8.14
CA ARG A 79 -10.24 9.66 7.94
C ARG A 79 -8.85 9.17 8.27
N PHE A 80 -7.92 9.55 7.41
CA PHE A 80 -6.50 9.47 7.67
C PHE A 80 -5.93 10.90 7.81
N PRO A 81 -5.01 11.15 8.76
CA PRO A 81 -4.68 10.28 9.89
C PRO A 81 -5.89 10.08 10.80
N GLY A 82 -6.00 8.91 11.42
CA GLY A 82 -7.16 8.54 12.23
C GLY A 82 -7.44 7.05 12.25
N PRO A 83 -8.46 6.64 13.01
CA PRO A 83 -8.85 5.25 13.11
C PRO A 83 -9.56 4.80 11.83
N ILE A 84 -9.09 3.67 11.27
CA ILE A 84 -9.76 3.00 10.15
C ILE A 84 -9.89 1.52 10.50
N PHE A 85 -11.08 1.00 10.27
CA PHE A 85 -11.45 -0.37 10.55
C PHE A 85 -11.91 -1.03 9.26
N PHE A 86 -11.45 -2.26 9.03
CA PHE A 86 -11.86 -3.07 7.90
C PHE A 86 -12.36 -4.40 8.45
N ASN A 87 -13.57 -4.78 8.08
CA ASN A 87 -14.08 -6.11 8.36
C ASN A 87 -14.22 -6.87 7.04
N VAL A 88 -13.59 -8.03 6.95
CA VAL A 88 -13.60 -8.89 5.78
C VAL A 88 -14.19 -10.23 6.17
N THR A 89 -15.22 -10.64 5.44
CA THR A 89 -15.81 -11.98 5.56
C THR A 89 -15.43 -12.80 4.33
N MET A 90 -14.89 -13.99 4.56
CA MET A 90 -14.42 -14.88 3.49
C MET A 90 -14.60 -16.35 3.84
N ASP A 91 -14.70 -17.16 2.79
CA ASP A 91 -14.72 -18.62 2.87
C ASP A 91 -13.49 -19.19 2.16
N VAL A 92 -12.76 -20.05 2.85
CA VAL A 92 -11.59 -20.76 2.32
C VAL A 92 -11.99 -22.22 2.12
N SER A 93 -11.99 -22.70 0.88
CA SER A 93 -12.54 -24.01 0.50
C SER A 93 -11.50 -25.15 0.52
N GLU A 94 -10.22 -24.82 0.39
CA GLU A 94 -9.07 -25.75 0.35
C GLU A 94 -7.94 -25.25 1.26
N ASP A 95 -6.97 -26.11 1.56
CA ASP A 95 -5.76 -25.67 2.25
C ASP A 95 -4.94 -24.74 1.34
N LEU A 96 -4.58 -23.58 1.88
CA LEU A 96 -3.80 -22.57 1.18
C LEU A 96 -2.30 -22.92 1.22
N PRO A 97 -1.54 -22.53 0.17
CA PRO A 97 -0.10 -22.82 0.09
C PRO A 97 0.65 -22.13 1.23
N ILE A 98 1.51 -22.91 1.91
CA ILE A 98 2.34 -22.43 3.02
C ILE A 98 3.71 -21.91 2.59
N GLU A 99 4.12 -22.23 1.36
CA GLU A 99 5.42 -21.82 0.83
C GLU A 99 5.38 -20.37 0.34
N LYS A 100 4.34 -19.99 -0.40
CA LYS A 100 4.25 -18.70 -1.06
C LYS A 100 2.82 -18.34 -1.44
N ILE A 101 2.45 -17.08 -1.23
CA ILE A 101 1.26 -16.45 -1.82
C ILE A 101 1.67 -15.13 -2.42
N GLU A 102 1.34 -14.92 -3.68
CA GLU A 102 1.56 -13.65 -4.37
C GLU A 102 0.25 -12.88 -4.50
N MET A 103 0.35 -11.55 -4.54
CA MET A 103 -0.77 -10.65 -4.78
C MET A 103 -0.42 -9.66 -5.87
N ASP A 104 -1.23 -9.60 -6.92
CA ASP A 104 -1.24 -8.50 -7.86
C ASP A 104 -2.32 -7.49 -7.45
N LEU A 105 -1.91 -6.26 -7.19
CA LEU A 105 -2.81 -5.13 -7.00
C LEU A 105 -2.90 -4.37 -8.32
N GLU A 106 -4.10 -4.17 -8.84
CA GLU A 106 -4.36 -3.22 -9.92
C GLU A 106 -5.13 -2.03 -9.34
N VAL A 107 -4.59 -0.83 -9.50
CA VAL A 107 -5.21 0.41 -9.07
C VAL A 107 -5.61 1.19 -10.30
N ARG A 108 -6.90 1.47 -10.46
CA ARG A 108 -7.43 2.37 -11.49
C ARG A 108 -8.03 3.60 -10.86
N HIS A 109 -7.90 4.75 -11.50
CA HIS A 109 -8.61 5.97 -11.12
C HIS A 109 -9.61 6.38 -12.20
N ALA A 110 -10.67 7.08 -11.78
CA ALA A 110 -11.63 7.60 -12.71
C ALA A 110 -11.03 8.72 -13.56
N VAL A 111 -11.36 8.71 -14.85
CA VAL A 111 -11.03 9.78 -15.80
C VAL A 111 -12.26 10.15 -16.60
N THR A 112 -12.33 11.39 -17.03
CA THR A 112 -13.36 11.85 -17.97
C THR A 112 -12.71 11.97 -19.34
N ASN A 113 -13.27 11.27 -20.34
CA ASN A 113 -12.77 11.39 -21.70
C ASN A 113 -13.18 12.74 -22.33
N LYS A 114 -12.66 13.05 -23.52
CA LYS A 114 -12.98 14.31 -24.23
C LYS A 114 -14.48 14.48 -24.55
N GLN A 115 -15.26 13.39 -24.52
CA GLN A 115 -16.70 13.36 -24.81
C GLN A 115 -17.54 13.48 -23.52
N GLY A 116 -16.92 13.63 -22.35
CA GLY A 116 -17.61 13.72 -21.06
C GLY A 116 -17.94 12.37 -20.41
N SER A 117 -17.66 11.25 -21.07
CA SER A 117 -17.90 9.91 -20.52
C SER A 117 -16.84 9.52 -19.51
N LYS A 118 -17.28 8.85 -18.44
CA LYS A 118 -16.40 8.33 -17.39
C LYS A 118 -15.72 7.03 -17.84
N GLY A 119 -14.40 6.98 -17.69
CA GLY A 119 -13.56 5.82 -17.91
C GLY A 119 -12.64 5.56 -16.71
N TRP A 120 -11.81 4.53 -16.83
CA TRP A 120 -10.88 4.11 -15.78
C TRP A 120 -9.48 3.91 -16.37
N GLN A 121 -8.48 4.56 -15.79
CA GLN A 121 -7.08 4.44 -16.20
C GLN A 121 -6.26 3.79 -15.09
N VAL A 122 -5.34 2.91 -15.47
CA VAL A 122 -4.44 2.19 -14.57
C VAL A 122 -3.38 3.17 -14.06
N ILE A 123 -3.14 3.17 -12.74
CA ILE A 123 -2.02 3.84 -12.11
C ILE A 123 -0.85 2.85 -12.14
N PRO A 124 0.24 3.12 -12.89
CA PRO A 124 1.38 2.21 -12.96
C PRO A 124 1.98 1.96 -11.57
N CYS A 125 2.59 0.78 -11.37
CA CYS A 125 3.40 0.56 -10.18
C CYS A 125 4.50 1.61 -10.09
N GLN A 126 4.80 2.08 -8.89
CA GLN A 126 5.90 2.98 -8.57
C GLN A 126 6.54 2.61 -7.23
N GLY A 127 7.85 2.78 -7.14
CA GLY A 127 8.58 2.56 -5.90
C GLY A 127 8.64 1.11 -5.44
N TRP A 128 8.61 0.17 -6.38
CA TRP A 128 8.86 -1.25 -6.10
C TRP A 128 10.31 -1.48 -5.66
N ASN A 129 10.53 -2.54 -4.92
CA ASN A 129 11.86 -3.02 -4.56
C ASN A 129 12.60 -3.41 -5.85
N ILE A 130 13.71 -2.72 -6.12
CA ILE A 130 14.49 -2.90 -7.35
C ILE A 130 15.16 -4.28 -7.46
N ILE A 131 15.30 -4.99 -6.34
CA ILE A 131 15.97 -6.29 -6.29
C ILE A 131 15.07 -7.40 -6.83
N ASP A 132 13.80 -7.42 -6.39
CA ASP A 132 12.86 -8.51 -6.68
C ASP A 132 11.67 -8.07 -7.53
N GLY A 133 11.49 -6.76 -7.76
CA GLY A 133 10.36 -6.21 -8.53
C GLY A 133 9.06 -6.11 -7.73
N CYS A 134 9.11 -6.33 -6.41
CA CYS A 134 7.94 -6.50 -5.56
C CYS A 134 7.63 -5.24 -4.74
N ASP A 135 6.44 -5.18 -4.16
CA ASP A 135 5.94 -4.03 -3.38
C ASP A 135 5.81 -2.74 -4.21
N GLY A 136 5.44 -1.63 -3.58
CA GLY A 136 5.33 -0.31 -4.19
C GLY A 136 3.94 0.32 -4.03
N VAL A 137 3.67 1.34 -4.85
CA VAL A 137 2.42 2.12 -4.84
C VAL A 137 1.82 2.12 -6.25
N GLY A 138 0.51 1.94 -6.36
CA GLY A 138 -0.18 1.79 -7.64
C GLY A 138 -0.36 0.33 -8.00
N SER A 139 -0.33 0.02 -9.29
CA SER A 139 -0.62 -1.33 -9.78
C SER A 139 0.60 -2.23 -9.72
N CYS A 140 0.93 -2.74 -8.52
CA CYS A 140 2.16 -3.47 -8.22
C CYS A 140 1.91 -4.96 -7.89
N ARG A 141 2.97 -5.77 -8.04
CA ARG A 141 3.03 -7.15 -7.57
C ARG A 141 3.66 -7.20 -6.18
N TYR A 142 3.11 -8.04 -5.31
CA TYR A 142 3.59 -8.32 -3.97
C TYR A 142 3.92 -9.81 -3.91
N CYS A 143 5.20 -10.13 -3.83
CA CYS A 143 5.69 -11.46 -4.13
C CYS A 143 5.60 -12.44 -2.96
N ASP A 144 5.46 -11.97 -1.73
CA ASP A 144 5.19 -12.86 -0.60
C ASP A 144 4.27 -12.20 0.42
N MET A 145 3.00 -12.58 0.37
CA MET A 145 1.98 -12.12 1.30
C MET A 145 2.00 -12.89 2.62
N LEU A 146 2.62 -14.08 2.67
CA LEU A 146 2.73 -14.83 3.91
C LEU A 146 3.64 -14.12 4.89
N ASP A 147 4.76 -13.57 4.42
CA ASP A 147 5.66 -12.76 5.25
C ASP A 147 4.96 -11.52 5.80
N LYS A 148 4.26 -10.76 4.95
CA LYS A 148 3.49 -9.58 5.37
C LYS A 148 2.38 -9.95 6.38
N CYS A 149 1.71 -11.09 6.17
CA CYS A 149 0.71 -11.62 7.09
C CYS A 149 1.34 -11.96 8.45
N ASN A 150 2.46 -12.69 8.45
CA ASN A 150 3.17 -13.10 9.66
C ASN A 150 3.65 -11.88 10.47
N GLU A 151 4.18 -10.85 9.81
CA GLU A 151 4.56 -9.59 10.44
C GLU A 151 3.35 -8.89 11.09
N ALA A 152 2.22 -8.81 10.38
CA ALA A 152 1.00 -8.22 10.90
C ALA A 152 0.46 -8.98 12.12
N VAL A 153 0.45 -10.32 12.07
CA VAL A 153 0.03 -11.18 13.19
C VAL A 153 0.96 -11.02 14.40
N LYS A 154 2.28 -11.00 14.18
CA LYS A 154 3.26 -10.72 15.24
C LYS A 154 3.05 -9.33 15.83
N GLY A 155 2.67 -8.33 15.04
CA GLY A 155 2.33 -7.00 15.55
C GLY A 155 1.01 -6.96 16.33
N ALA A 156 0.04 -7.78 15.94
CA ALA A 156 -1.32 -7.77 16.46
C ALA A 156 -1.52 -8.60 17.74
N HIS A 157 -0.78 -9.70 17.92
CA HIS A 157 -1.01 -10.63 19.04
C HIS A 157 -0.96 -9.97 20.42
N LYS A 158 -0.17 -8.89 20.60
CA LYS A 158 -0.09 -8.12 21.85
C LYS A 158 -1.39 -7.41 22.25
N TYR A 159 -2.32 -7.25 21.32
CA TYR A 159 -3.62 -6.63 21.58
C TYR A 159 -4.75 -7.66 21.78
N VAL A 160 -4.45 -8.96 21.63
CA VAL A 160 -5.42 -10.03 21.80
C VAL A 160 -5.53 -10.43 23.26
N LYS A 161 -6.71 -10.20 23.84
CA LYS A 161 -7.01 -10.51 25.26
C LYS A 161 -7.53 -11.94 25.46
N ASP A 162 -8.12 -12.54 24.43
CA ASP A 162 -8.60 -13.92 24.50
C ASP A 162 -7.43 -14.91 24.45
N ARG A 163 -7.34 -15.79 25.45
CA ARG A 163 -6.21 -16.72 25.59
C ARG A 163 -6.15 -17.76 24.47
N LYS A 164 -7.30 -18.28 24.01
CA LYS A 164 -7.34 -19.28 22.94
C LYS A 164 -6.89 -18.66 21.62
N ALA A 165 -7.38 -17.46 21.30
CA ALA A 165 -6.96 -16.71 20.13
C ALA A 165 -5.47 -16.35 20.20
N LEU A 166 -4.98 -15.92 21.36
CA LEU A 166 -3.56 -15.64 21.56
C LEU A 166 -2.69 -16.88 21.32
N ASP A 167 -3.06 -18.03 21.88
CA ASP A 167 -2.33 -19.28 21.71
C ASP A 167 -2.38 -19.76 20.24
N PHE A 168 -3.50 -19.58 19.55
CA PHE A 168 -3.63 -19.84 18.12
C PHE A 168 -2.69 -18.95 17.27
N LEU A 169 -2.63 -17.65 17.56
CA LEU A 169 -1.74 -16.71 16.85
C LEU A 169 -0.27 -16.97 17.13
N LYS A 170 0.10 -17.34 18.37
CA LYS A 170 1.48 -17.70 18.73
C LYS A 170 1.99 -18.94 17.99
N GLN A 171 1.10 -19.89 17.67
CA GLN A 171 1.43 -21.05 16.86
C GLN A 171 1.59 -20.71 15.37
N ASN A 172 1.42 -19.44 14.98
CA ASN A 172 1.54 -18.91 13.62
C ASN A 172 0.66 -19.63 12.59
N LYS A 173 -0.49 -20.15 13.03
CA LYS A 173 -1.42 -20.94 12.20
C LYS A 173 -2.39 -20.10 11.37
N LEU A 174 -2.28 -18.77 11.41
CA LEU A 174 -3.19 -17.87 10.68
C LEU A 174 -2.68 -17.52 9.28
N CYS A 175 -1.41 -17.70 8.98
CA CYS A 175 -0.81 -17.28 7.71
C CYS A 175 -0.28 -18.52 6.96
N PRO A 176 -0.97 -19.00 5.92
CA PRO A 176 -2.27 -18.53 5.43
C PRO A 176 -3.45 -18.98 6.32
N PRO A 177 -4.65 -18.36 6.19
CA PRO A 177 -5.82 -18.75 6.95
C PRO A 177 -6.21 -20.21 6.64
N PRO A 178 -6.44 -21.07 7.65
CA PRO A 178 -6.89 -22.44 7.43
C PRO A 178 -8.23 -22.51 6.69
N LYS A 179 -8.55 -23.68 6.14
CA LYS A 179 -9.86 -23.96 5.55
C LYS A 179 -11.01 -23.62 6.53
N GLY A 180 -12.04 -22.93 6.05
CA GLY A 180 -13.23 -22.60 6.83
C GLY A 180 -13.81 -21.22 6.53
N HIS A 181 -14.80 -20.86 7.35
CA HIS A 181 -15.44 -19.54 7.30
C HIS A 181 -14.73 -18.58 8.25
N TRP A 182 -14.36 -17.41 7.74
CA TRP A 182 -13.60 -16.40 8.48
C TRP A 182 -14.29 -15.05 8.45
N THR A 183 -14.29 -14.39 9.60
CA THR A 183 -14.55 -12.96 9.71
C THR A 183 -13.35 -12.33 10.41
N MET A 184 -12.63 -11.48 9.68
CA MET A 184 -11.43 -10.82 10.15
C MET A 184 -11.69 -9.32 10.26
N THR A 185 -11.55 -8.79 11.47
CA THR A 185 -11.61 -7.36 11.72
C THR A 185 -10.20 -6.82 11.95
N PHE A 186 -9.76 -5.93 11.07
CA PHE A 186 -8.56 -5.13 11.24
C PHE A 186 -8.94 -3.77 11.82
N SER A 187 -8.27 -3.38 12.91
CA SER A 187 -8.42 -2.08 13.54
C SER A 187 -7.04 -1.46 13.70
N LYS A 188 -6.83 -0.28 13.09
CA LYS A 188 -5.61 0.49 13.29
C LYS A 188 -5.92 1.98 13.33
N VAL A 189 -5.30 2.66 14.29
CA VAL A 189 -5.16 4.12 14.26
C VAL A 189 -3.96 4.43 13.38
N PHE A 190 -4.22 4.93 12.19
CA PHE A 190 -3.18 5.29 11.24
C PHE A 190 -2.68 6.71 11.50
N THR A 191 -1.37 6.86 11.55
CA THR A 191 -0.66 8.13 11.69
C THR A 191 0.03 8.49 10.39
N SER A 192 0.45 9.76 10.23
CA SER A 192 1.25 10.18 9.07
C SER A 192 2.59 9.43 8.95
N GLU A 193 3.08 8.85 10.03
CA GLU A 193 4.33 8.06 10.07
C GLU A 193 4.13 6.62 9.59
N ASP A 194 2.89 6.13 9.56
CA ASP A 194 2.56 4.79 9.05
C ASP A 194 2.59 4.71 7.52
N LEU A 195 2.71 5.84 6.81
CA LEU A 195 2.74 5.91 5.36
C LEU A 195 4.11 6.40 4.86
N PRO A 196 4.57 5.91 3.70
CA PRO A 196 5.74 6.49 3.02
C PRO A 196 5.54 8.00 2.78
N LYS A 197 6.63 8.78 2.91
CA LYS A 197 6.57 10.26 2.81
C LYS A 197 5.88 10.77 1.53
N SER A 198 6.10 10.10 0.39
CA SER A 198 5.46 10.47 -0.88
C SER A 198 4.11 9.81 -1.15
N PHE A 199 3.53 9.04 -0.22
CA PHE A 199 2.28 8.30 -0.46
C PHE A 199 1.18 9.22 -1.02
N PHE A 200 1.06 10.44 -0.48
CA PHE A 200 0.07 11.42 -0.93
C PHE A 200 0.42 12.14 -2.22
N GLY A 201 1.67 12.10 -2.70
CA GLY A 201 2.10 12.79 -3.91
C GLY A 201 1.18 12.54 -5.11
N PRO A 202 1.06 11.27 -5.57
CA PRO A 202 0.25 10.92 -6.73
C PRO A 202 -1.25 10.80 -6.42
N LEU A 203 -1.63 10.69 -5.14
CA LEU A 203 -3.03 10.56 -4.74
C LEU A 203 -3.79 11.88 -4.98
N GLN A 204 -4.98 11.78 -5.54
CA GLN A 204 -5.87 12.91 -5.83
C GLN A 204 -7.25 12.65 -5.25
N SER A 205 -8.08 13.69 -5.10
CA SER A 205 -9.48 13.48 -4.72
C SER A 205 -10.26 12.94 -5.90
N ASN A 206 -10.41 11.63 -5.95
CA ASN A 206 -11.01 10.93 -7.08
C ASN A 206 -11.61 9.60 -6.65
N GLU A 207 -12.30 8.97 -7.57
CA GLU A 207 -12.73 7.59 -7.42
C GLU A 207 -11.65 6.63 -7.92
N TYR A 208 -11.50 5.51 -7.21
CA TYR A 208 -10.52 4.48 -7.47
C TYR A 208 -11.17 3.10 -7.45
N TRP A 209 -10.71 2.22 -8.34
CA TRP A 209 -10.92 0.78 -8.23
C TRP A 209 -9.61 0.11 -7.85
N LEU A 210 -9.66 -0.70 -6.81
CA LEU A 210 -8.58 -1.56 -6.34
C LEU A 210 -8.99 -2.99 -6.65
N THR A 211 -8.25 -3.68 -7.51
CA THR A 211 -8.46 -5.10 -7.81
C THR A 211 -7.30 -5.88 -7.21
N PHE A 212 -7.59 -6.77 -6.27
CA PHE A 212 -6.62 -7.65 -5.61
C PHE A 212 -6.77 -9.05 -6.20
N SER A 213 -5.69 -9.60 -6.75
CA SER A 213 -5.65 -10.96 -7.30
C SER A 213 -4.58 -11.76 -6.59
N PHE A 214 -4.94 -12.93 -6.05
CA PHE A 214 -4.02 -13.78 -5.29
C PHE A 214 -3.67 -15.06 -6.05
N THR A 215 -2.41 -15.47 -6.01
CA THR A 215 -1.92 -16.72 -6.58
C THR A 215 -1.00 -17.47 -5.61
N ASP A 216 -0.73 -18.74 -5.87
CA ASP A 216 0.21 -19.58 -5.10
C ASP A 216 1.69 -19.43 -5.51
N GLY A 217 2.01 -18.46 -6.37
CA GLY A 217 3.35 -18.30 -6.97
C GLY A 217 3.68 -19.30 -8.08
N LYS A 218 2.77 -20.22 -8.42
CA LYS A 218 2.81 -21.12 -9.59
C LYS A 218 1.62 -20.85 -10.52
N ASP A 219 1.12 -19.62 -10.48
CA ASP A 219 -0.03 -19.11 -11.25
C ASP A 219 -1.39 -19.76 -10.92
N LYS A 220 -1.51 -20.66 -9.94
CA LYS A 220 -2.83 -21.13 -9.46
C LYS A 220 -3.55 -19.95 -8.84
N LYS A 221 -4.71 -19.61 -9.38
CA LYS A 221 -5.57 -18.54 -8.86
C LYS A 221 -6.20 -18.97 -7.54
N LEU A 222 -6.02 -18.16 -6.49
CA LEU A 222 -6.54 -18.43 -5.15
C LEU A 222 -7.80 -17.64 -4.86
N GLY A 223 -7.78 -16.33 -5.13
CA GLY A 223 -8.94 -15.46 -4.91
C GLY A 223 -8.79 -14.11 -5.57
N CYS A 224 -9.91 -13.43 -5.79
CA CYS A 224 -9.92 -12.08 -6.34
C CYS A 224 -11.01 -11.24 -5.70
N ALA A 225 -10.64 -10.01 -5.32
CA ALA A 225 -11.52 -9.05 -4.67
C ALA A 225 -11.38 -7.69 -5.34
N ARG A 226 -12.48 -6.96 -5.48
CA ARG A 226 -12.46 -5.62 -6.05
C ARG A 226 -13.16 -4.64 -5.14
N LEU A 227 -12.53 -3.51 -4.88
CA LEU A 227 -13.02 -2.46 -4.01
C LEU A 227 -13.01 -1.13 -4.76
N TRP A 228 -14.19 -0.53 -4.90
CA TRP A 228 -14.32 0.86 -5.32
C TRP A 228 -14.24 1.74 -4.08
N VAL A 229 -13.51 2.84 -4.18
CA VAL A 229 -13.43 3.87 -3.13
C VAL A 229 -13.49 5.26 -3.75
N ASP A 230 -14.30 6.13 -3.17
CA ASP A 230 -14.27 7.57 -3.46
C ASP A 230 -13.41 8.26 -2.40
N VAL A 231 -12.32 8.90 -2.81
CA VAL A 231 -11.36 9.53 -1.92
C VAL A 231 -11.42 11.05 -2.07
N CYS A 232 -11.37 11.76 -0.95
CA CYS A 232 -11.09 13.17 -0.89
C CYS A 232 -9.80 13.41 -0.10
N LYS A 233 -8.76 13.85 -0.81
CA LYS A 233 -7.49 14.29 -0.25
C LYS A 233 -7.58 15.78 0.07
N TYR A 234 -7.10 16.21 1.22
CA TYR A 234 -7.13 17.61 1.65
C TYR A 234 -5.84 17.98 2.39
N HIS A 235 -5.55 19.27 2.53
CA HIS A 235 -4.47 19.73 3.40
C HIS A 235 -4.94 19.69 4.86
N LEU A 236 -4.17 19.06 5.75
CA LEU A 236 -4.55 18.96 7.18
C LEU A 236 -4.66 20.33 7.87
N GLN A 237 -3.95 21.32 7.35
CA GLN A 237 -3.96 22.69 7.86
C GLN A 237 -5.16 23.52 7.34
N ASP A 238 -5.84 23.07 6.29
CA ASP A 238 -7.01 23.76 5.75
C ASP A 238 -8.23 23.48 6.64
N LYS A 239 -8.68 24.52 7.36
CA LYS A 239 -9.89 24.45 8.20
C LYS A 239 -11.14 24.07 7.41
N SER A 240 -11.19 24.40 6.12
CA SER A 240 -12.33 24.07 5.25
C SER A 240 -12.24 22.66 4.64
N GLN A 241 -11.09 21.98 4.81
CA GLN A 241 -10.82 20.61 4.35
C GLN A 241 -11.30 20.37 2.90
N LYS A 242 -11.02 21.32 2.01
CA LYS A 242 -11.46 21.22 0.63
C LYS A 242 -10.73 20.09 -0.09
N CYS A 243 -11.49 19.31 -0.86
CA CYS A 243 -10.94 18.23 -1.66
C CYS A 243 -10.01 18.79 -2.76
N LEU A 244 -8.77 18.33 -2.75
CA LEU A 244 -7.76 18.66 -3.73
C LEU A 244 -8.03 17.88 -5.02
N ARG A 245 -8.34 18.59 -6.09
CA ARG A 245 -8.46 18.04 -7.45
C ARG A 245 -7.56 18.81 -8.37
N ASP A 246 -6.56 18.12 -8.91
CA ASP A 246 -5.79 18.59 -10.06
C ASP A 246 -6.08 17.68 -11.27
N PRO A 247 -6.80 18.18 -12.29
CA PRO A 247 -7.08 17.43 -13.52
C PRO A 247 -5.82 17.00 -14.28
N ASN A 248 -4.70 17.69 -14.07
CA ASN A 248 -3.44 17.41 -14.75
C ASN A 248 -2.49 16.54 -13.92
N ALA A 249 -2.80 16.26 -12.65
CA ALA A 249 -1.90 15.52 -11.76
C ALA A 249 -1.52 14.15 -12.32
N PHE A 250 -2.48 13.42 -12.89
CA PHE A 250 -2.17 12.12 -13.48
C PHE A 250 -1.30 12.23 -14.73
N LYS A 251 -1.59 13.18 -15.62
CA LYS A 251 -0.76 13.43 -16.81
C LYS A 251 0.68 13.80 -16.41
N ASN A 252 0.83 14.66 -15.41
CA ASN A 252 2.13 15.05 -14.88
C ASN A 252 2.86 13.85 -14.26
N PHE A 253 2.15 13.05 -13.47
CA PHE A 253 2.68 11.82 -12.89
C PHE A 253 3.17 10.83 -13.96
N ILE A 254 2.37 10.57 -15.01
CA ILE A 254 2.80 9.69 -16.12
C ILE A 254 4.03 10.26 -16.84
N ASN A 255 4.04 11.55 -17.15
CA ASN A 255 5.18 12.20 -17.80
C ASN A 255 6.46 12.08 -16.95
N GLU A 256 6.33 12.22 -15.63
CA GLU A 256 7.45 12.04 -14.71
C GLU A 256 7.97 10.60 -14.71
N ILE A 257 7.07 9.60 -14.69
CA ILE A 257 7.45 8.19 -14.79
C ILE A 257 8.19 7.92 -16.10
N SER A 258 7.64 8.39 -17.23
CA SER A 258 8.26 8.21 -18.54
C SER A 258 9.65 8.85 -18.59
N SER A 259 9.80 10.07 -18.05
CA SER A 259 11.08 10.76 -17.96
C SER A 259 12.10 10.00 -17.10
N GLN A 260 11.69 9.44 -15.96
CA GLN A 260 12.57 8.61 -15.12
C GLN A 260 12.98 7.32 -15.83
N ALA A 261 12.03 6.64 -16.49
CA ALA A 261 12.32 5.43 -17.26
C ALA A 261 13.30 5.71 -18.40
N GLU A 262 13.18 6.84 -19.08
CA GLU A 262 14.09 7.27 -20.14
C GLU A 262 15.48 7.59 -19.59
N GLN A 263 15.59 8.29 -18.46
CA GLN A 263 16.86 8.54 -17.79
C GLN A 263 17.59 7.25 -17.39
N ILE A 264 16.85 6.23 -16.92
CA ILE A 264 17.41 4.91 -16.60
C ILE A 264 17.87 4.19 -17.87
N ARG A 265 17.04 4.16 -18.92
CA ARG A 265 17.39 3.52 -20.21
C ARG A 265 18.62 4.13 -20.86
N ASN A 266 18.71 5.46 -20.92
CA ASN A 266 19.84 6.16 -21.52
C ASN A 266 21.15 5.93 -20.75
N ARG A 267 21.08 5.53 -19.47
CA ARG A 267 22.25 5.21 -18.65
C ARG A 267 22.64 3.73 -18.73
N ASN A 268 21.68 2.83 -18.83
CA ASN A 268 21.90 1.38 -19.01
C ASN A 268 22.21 0.99 -20.47
N GLY A 269 22.10 1.93 -21.41
CA GLY A 269 22.52 1.79 -22.81
C GLY A 269 24.02 2.01 -23.05
N LYS A 270 24.85 1.89 -22.00
CA LYS A 270 26.30 1.67 -22.09
C LYS A 270 26.64 0.31 -21.54
#